data_AF-A0A1I6NRR3-F1
#
_entry.id   AF-A0A1I6NRR3-F1
#
_cell.length_a   1.000
_cell.length_b   1.000
_cell.length_c   1.000
_cell.angle_alpha   90.00
_cell.angle_beta   90.00
_cell.angle_gamma   90.00
#
_symmetry.space_group_name_H-M   'P 1'
#
loop_
_entity.id
_entity.type
_entity.pdbx_description
1 polymer ?
#
loop_
_entity_poly.entity_id
_entity_poly.type
_entity_poly.pdbx_seq_one_letter_code
_entity_poly.pdbx_strand_id
1 'polypeptide(L)' 'MKIKSLLFGISIILSLGFITPIDNTVYVCGKSEIYHNSKKHSALGRCKSGIKEMKESEAKKAGKRICKCKY' A
#
# COMPACT_ATOMS: atom_id res chain seq x y z
N MET A 1 8.17 -17.39 -56.85
CA MET A 1 7.78 -17.99 -55.55
C MET A 1 8.44 -17.15 -54.47
N LYS A 2 7.72 -16.36 -53.64
CA LYS A 2 7.01 -16.78 -52.40
C LYS A 2 7.85 -17.80 -51.60
N ILE A 3 8.23 -17.66 -50.33
CA ILE A 3 7.86 -16.81 -49.18
C ILE A 3 8.87 -17.20 -48.08
N LYS A 4 9.38 -16.23 -47.32
CA LYS A 4 9.59 -16.21 -45.85
C LYS A 4 10.25 -17.46 -45.20
N SER A 5 11.26 -17.32 -44.37
CA SER A 5 11.00 -16.85 -43.01
C SER A 5 12.29 -16.46 -42.31
N LEU A 6 12.32 -15.20 -41.91
CA LEU A 6 13.35 -14.53 -41.13
C LEU A 6 13.29 -15.10 -39.70
N LEU A 7 14.11 -16.11 -39.39
CA LEU A 7 14.31 -16.61 -38.03
C LEU A 7 15.27 -15.67 -37.28
N PHE A 8 14.80 -14.47 -36.99
CA PHE A 8 15.44 -13.55 -36.04
C PHE A 8 14.32 -12.96 -35.18
N GLY A 9 14.20 -13.43 -33.95
CA GLY A 9 13.07 -13.04 -33.10
C GLY A 9 13.20 -13.54 -31.67
N ILE A 10 14.30 -13.14 -31.01
CA ILE A 10 14.39 -12.76 -29.59
C ILE A 10 13.25 -13.33 -28.72
N SER A 11 13.49 -14.50 -28.13
CA SER A 11 12.70 -14.98 -26.98
C SER A 11 13.30 -14.37 -25.71
N ILE A 12 13.12 -13.07 -25.52
CA ILE A 12 13.33 -12.37 -24.25
C ILE A 12 11.95 -11.91 -23.81
N ILE A 13 11.17 -12.82 -23.24
CA ILE A 13 9.85 -12.50 -22.70
C ILE A 13 9.89 -12.77 -21.21
N LEU A 14 9.85 -11.66 -20.47
CA LEU A 14 9.25 -11.52 -19.14
C LEU A 14 9.93 -12.25 -17.97
N SER A 15 11.02 -11.67 -17.47
CA SER A 15 11.22 -11.56 -16.03
C SER A 15 10.89 -10.12 -15.59
N LEU A 16 9.62 -9.72 -15.75
CA LEU A 16 9.10 -8.57 -15.00
C LEU A 16 9.07 -8.97 -13.52
N GLY A 17 10.14 -8.66 -12.80
CA GLY A 17 10.15 -8.69 -11.35
C GLY A 17 8.99 -7.83 -10.84
N PHE A 18 8.03 -8.46 -10.17
CA PHE A 18 6.94 -7.77 -9.52
C PHE A 18 7.53 -6.90 -8.40
N ILE A 19 7.68 -5.61 -8.65
CA ILE A 19 7.96 -4.62 -7.60
C ILE A 19 6.69 -4.53 -6.76
N THR A 20 6.60 -5.31 -5.69
CA THR A 20 5.50 -5.16 -4.73
C THR A 20 5.70 -3.82 -4.03
N PRO A 21 4.74 -2.87 -4.11
CA PRO A 21 4.85 -1.64 -3.34
C PRO A 21 4.91 -2.00 -1.86
N ILE A 22 5.87 -1.41 -1.14
CA ILE A 22 6.00 -1.57 0.31
C ILE A 22 4.74 -0.99 0.93
N ASP A 23 3.93 -1.86 1.51
CA ASP A 23 2.67 -1.48 2.15
C ASP A 23 2.88 -1.34 3.65
N ASN A 24 2.87 -0.10 4.12
CA ASN A 24 3.19 0.23 5.50
C ASN A 24 2.07 -0.17 6.46
N THR A 25 2.42 -0.54 7.69
CA THR A 25 1.45 -0.68 8.77
C THR A 25 1.05 0.70 9.28
N VAL A 26 -0.26 0.93 9.40
CA VAL A 26 -0.88 2.15 9.93
C VAL A 26 -1.82 1.84 11.08
N TYR A 27 -2.13 2.86 11.88
CA TYR A 27 -2.84 2.75 13.15
C TYR A 27 -4.11 3.60 13.11
N VAL A 28 -5.24 3.00 13.48
CA VAL A 28 -6.57 3.65 13.48
C VAL A 28 -7.20 3.52 14.86
N CYS A 29 -7.68 4.62 15.43
CA CYS A 29 -8.47 4.57 16.67
C CYS A 29 -9.92 4.18 16.37
N GLY A 30 -10.36 3.01 16.84
CA GLY A 30 -11.73 2.52 16.67
C GLY A 30 -12.26 2.66 15.24
N LYS A 31 -13.38 3.39 15.08
CA LYS A 31 -14.03 3.66 13.78
C LYS A 31 -13.55 4.95 13.10
N SER A 32 -12.48 5.58 13.57
CA SER A 32 -11.95 6.83 13.01
C SER A 32 -11.75 6.74 11.49
N GLU A 33 -12.09 7.82 10.79
CA GLU A 33 -11.79 7.99 9.37
C GLU A 33 -10.32 8.32 9.12
N ILE A 34 -9.54 8.64 10.15
CA ILE A 34 -8.14 9.03 10.05
C ILE A 34 -7.25 7.89 10.51
N TYR A 35 -6.23 7.57 9.70
CA TYR A 35 -5.15 6.66 10.07
C TYR A 35 -3.84 7.42 10.33
N HIS A 36 -2.97 6.86 11.16
CA HIS A 36 -1.67 7.42 11.50
C HIS A 36 -0.56 6.44 11.15
N ASN A 37 0.60 6.94 10.73
CA ASN A 37 1.76 6.09 10.40
C ASN A 37 2.56 5.66 11.65
N SER A 38 2.28 6.27 12.81
CA SER A 38 2.98 5.99 14.05
C SER A 38 2.00 5.79 15.19
N LYS A 39 2.23 4.73 15.99
CA LYS A 39 1.47 4.43 17.21
C LYS A 39 1.66 5.48 18.31
N LYS A 40 2.74 6.27 18.23
CA LYS A 40 3.10 7.29 19.23
C LYS A 40 2.32 8.61 19.07
N HIS A 41 1.54 8.76 18.01
CA HIS A 41 0.79 9.99 17.76
C HIS A 41 -0.19 10.29 18.91
N SER A 42 -0.24 11.54 19.36
CA SER A 42 -0.99 11.93 20.56
C SER A 42 -2.49 11.59 20.51
N ALA A 43 -3.09 11.60 19.31
CA ALA A 43 -4.49 11.19 19.12
C ALA A 43 -4.72 9.70 19.44
N LEU A 44 -3.74 8.84 19.19
CA LEU A 44 -3.82 7.41 19.50
C LEU A 44 -3.60 7.15 20.99
N GLY A 45 -2.71 7.91 21.64
CA GLY A 45 -2.51 7.82 23.09
C GLY A 45 -3.77 8.18 23.90
N ARG A 46 -4.69 8.96 23.32
CA ARG A 46 -5.99 9.32 23.92
C ARG A 46 -7.13 8.38 23.49
N CYS A 47 -6.85 7.38 22.66
CA CYS A 47 -7.87 6.48 22.11
C CYS A 47 -8.39 5.52 23.18
N LYS A 48 -9.69 5.59 23.48
CA LYS A 48 -10.35 4.67 24.43
C LYS A 48 -10.99 3.44 23.76
N SER A 49 -11.25 3.52 22.45
CA SER A 49 -11.95 2.48 21.68
C SER A 49 -11.05 1.35 21.18
N GLY A 50 -9.76 1.36 21.52
CA GLY A 50 -8.76 0.44 20.99
C GLY A 50 -8.15 0.92 19.67
N ILE A 51 -6.88 0.57 19.47
CA ILE A 51 -6.11 0.90 18.26
C ILE A 51 -6.10 -0.35 17.37
N LYS A 52 -6.58 -0.20 16.14
CA LYS A 52 -6.48 -1.22 15.09
C LYS A 52 -5.25 -0.96 14.23
N GLU A 53 -4.46 -2.00 14.03
CA GLU A 53 -3.34 -2.02 13.08
C GLU A 53 -3.85 -2.59 11.76
N MET A 54 -3.54 -1.93 10.65
CA MET A 54 -3.90 -2.39 9.31
C MET A 54 -2.92 -1.88 8.27
N LYS A 55 -2.96 -2.43 7.05
CA LYS A 55 -2.11 -1.93 5.98
C LYS A 55 -2.60 -0.57 5.47
N GLU A 56 -1.68 0.28 5.01
CA GLU A 56 -2.03 1.59 4.47
C GLU A 56 -2.96 1.46 3.25
N SER A 57 -2.71 0.45 2.40
CA SER A 57 -3.59 0.17 1.26
C SER A 57 -5.01 -0.21 1.69
N GLU A 58 -5.16 -0.99 2.76
CA GLU A 58 -6.46 -1.37 3.32
C GLU A 58 -7.16 -0.16 3.94
N ALA A 59 -6.42 0.71 4.62
CA ALA A 59 -6.97 1.94 5.16
C ALA A 59 -7.51 2.85 4.04
N LYS A 60 -6.74 3.02 2.96
CA LYS A 60 -7.16 3.77 1.76
C LYS A 60 -8.39 3.14 1.10
N LYS A 61 -8.41 1.81 0.91
CA LYS A 61 -9.56 1.07 0.37
C LYS A 61 -10.80 1.21 1.24
N ALA A 62 -10.64 1.30 2.55
CA ALA A 62 -11.71 1.55 3.51
C ALA A 62 -12.14 3.03 3.60
N GLY A 63 -11.68 3.89 2.68
CA GLY A 63 -12.03 5.32 2.63
C GLY A 63 -11.37 6.17 3.72
N LYS A 64 -10.37 5.63 4.44
CA LYS A 64 -9.68 6.35 5.50
C LYS A 64 -8.63 7.31 4.93
N ARG A 65 -8.43 8.43 5.61
CA ARG A 65 -7.55 9.52 5.23
C ARG A 65 -6.29 9.51 6.10
N ILE A 66 -5.15 9.84 5.51
CA ILE A 66 -3.90 9.97 6.27
C ILE A 66 -3.98 11.18 7.21
N CYS A 67 -3.50 10.99 8.44
CA CYS A 67 -3.24 12.11 9.34
C CYS A 67 -2.14 12.99 8.75
N LYS A 68 -2.42 14.30 8.58
CA LYS A 68 -1.45 15.27 8.04
C LYS A 68 -0.41 15.74 9.06
N CYS A 69 -0.49 15.27 10.30
CA CYS A 69 0.46 15.60 11.35
C CYS A 69 1.80 14.90 11.08
N LYS A 70 2.89 15.62 11.34
CA LYS A 70 4.25 15.08 11.20
C LYS A 70 4.70 14.30 12.45
N TYR A 71 4.03 14.50 13.59
CA TYR A 71 4.39 13.97 14.92
C TYR A 71 3.13 13.72 15.76
#